data_AF-A0A4Q8TYY6-F1
#
_entry.id   AF-A0A4Q8TYY6-F1
#
_cell.length_a   1.000
_cell.length_b   1.000
_cell.length_c   1.000
_cell.angle_alpha   90.00
_cell.angle_beta   90.00
_cell.angle_gamma   90.00
#
_symmetry.space_group_name_H-M   'P 1'
#
loop_
_entity.id
_entity.type
_entity.pdbx_description
1 polymer ?
#
loop_
_entity_poly.entity_id
_entity_poly.type
_entity_poly.pdbx_seq_one_letter_code
_entity_poly.pdbx_strand_id
1 'polypeptide(L)'
;MSDNGTKVYQEVEWVALMPEDDLSALLNRPEFLDDIADGSDEDSVEQFASKMLEDERAQQYQSALTSTRVIKEFDGKAIRIPGFIVPLEQNDEQQVTTFFVVPYFGACLHMPPPPPNQILFVEYNEGVALENLYDAYWFEGTINIANHESALGTSAYSLQLDTVTLYEE
;
A
#
# COMPACT_ATOMS: atom_id res chain seq x y z
N MET A 1 -14.79 -29.67 23.39
CA MET A 1 -14.00 -28.67 24.13
C MET A 1 -13.38 -27.79 23.08
N SER A 2 -14.02 -26.67 22.78
CA SER A 2 -13.56 -25.75 21.75
C SER A 2 -12.47 -24.90 22.38
N ASP A 3 -11.24 -25.14 21.96
CA ASP A 3 -10.12 -24.25 22.27
C ASP A 3 -10.36 -22.94 21.52
N ASN A 4 -11.09 -22.03 22.16
CA ASN A 4 -11.25 -20.66 21.68
C ASN A 4 -9.98 -19.89 22.06
N GLY A 5 -8.84 -20.32 21.52
CA GLY A 5 -7.60 -19.59 21.65
C GLY A 5 -7.80 -18.22 21.01
N THR A 6 -7.80 -17.16 21.81
CA THR A 6 -7.83 -15.79 21.31
C THR A 6 -6.70 -15.63 20.31
N LYS A 7 -7.04 -15.40 19.04
CA LYS A 7 -6.06 -15.13 17.99
C LYS A 7 -5.33 -13.85 18.38
N VAL A 8 -4.01 -13.95 18.60
CA VAL A 8 -3.16 -12.80 18.93
C VAL A 8 -2.61 -12.25 17.63
N TYR A 9 -2.95 -11.01 17.33
CA TYR A 9 -2.43 -10.30 16.17
C TYR A 9 -1.14 -9.59 16.55
N GLN A 10 -0.10 -9.80 15.75
CA GLN A 10 1.13 -9.03 15.87
C GLN A 10 0.90 -7.64 15.27
N GLU A 11 1.19 -6.58 16.01
CA GLU A 11 1.21 -5.23 15.43
C GLU A 11 2.37 -5.10 14.43
N VAL A 12 2.08 -4.60 13.24
CA VAL A 12 3.02 -4.50 12.12
C VAL A 12 3.07 -3.08 11.60
N GLU A 13 4.28 -2.55 11.51
CA GLU A 13 4.58 -1.32 10.80
C GLU A 13 4.71 -1.57 9.30
N TRP A 14 4.25 -0.63 8.48
CA TRP A 14 4.28 -0.78 7.01
C TRP A 14 5.69 -1.01 6.46
N VAL A 15 6.69 -0.32 7.01
CA VAL A 15 8.10 -0.49 6.61
C VAL A 15 8.62 -1.92 6.84
N ALA A 16 8.01 -2.69 7.74
CA ALA A 16 8.38 -4.08 7.97
C ALA A 16 7.94 -5.01 6.83
N LEU A 17 6.98 -4.60 5.99
CA LEU A 17 6.52 -5.36 4.82
C LEU A 17 7.38 -5.11 3.56
N MET A 18 8.39 -4.25 3.66
CA MET A 18 9.24 -3.82 2.55
C MET A 18 10.67 -4.33 2.70
N PRO A 19 11.32 -4.80 1.62
CA PRO A 19 12.76 -5.02 1.61
C PRO A 19 13.56 -3.76 1.97
N GLU A 20 14.63 -3.92 2.76
CA GLU A 20 15.43 -2.79 3.26
C GLU A 20 16.06 -1.96 2.12
N ASP A 21 16.41 -2.60 1.01
CA ASP A 21 16.98 -1.95 -0.17
C ASP A 21 15.91 -1.18 -0.98
N ASP A 22 14.66 -1.66 -1.03
CA ASP A 22 13.54 -0.87 -1.56
C ASP A 22 13.30 0.38 -0.69
N LEU A 23 13.28 0.23 0.63
CA LEU A 23 13.10 1.36 1.56
C LEU A 23 14.24 2.38 1.40
N SER A 24 15.48 1.90 1.34
CA SER A 24 16.65 2.75 1.15
C SER A 24 16.61 3.52 -0.17
N ALA A 25 16.15 2.87 -1.25
CA ALA A 25 15.99 3.52 -2.54
C ALA A 25 14.91 4.62 -2.51
N LEU A 26 13.78 4.39 -1.84
CA LEU A 26 12.71 5.38 -1.69
C LEU A 26 13.12 6.59 -0.84
N LEU A 27 13.89 6.35 0.23
CA LEU A 27 14.42 7.42 1.07
C LEU A 27 15.52 8.24 0.37
N ASN A 28 16.19 7.65 -0.62
CA ASN A 28 17.24 8.29 -1.41
C ASN A 28 16.71 8.79 -2.76
N ARG A 29 15.73 9.70 -2.72
CA ARG A 29 15.13 10.30 -3.92
C ARG A 29 16.18 11.06 -4.76
N PRO A 30 16.15 10.94 -6.10
CA PRO A 30 16.98 11.75 -6.98
C PRO A 30 16.72 13.26 -6.85
N GLU A 31 17.78 14.04 -6.61
CA GLU A 31 17.71 15.50 -6.41
C GLU A 31 17.08 16.24 -7.60
N PHE A 32 17.32 15.76 -8.83
CA PHE A 32 16.72 16.39 -10.01
C PHE A 32 15.20 16.29 -10.05
N LEU A 33 14.57 15.41 -9.24
CA LEU A 33 13.12 15.34 -9.10
C LEU A 33 12.55 16.44 -8.20
N ASP A 34 13.39 17.11 -7.41
CA ASP A 34 12.98 18.21 -6.54
C ASP A 34 13.00 19.56 -7.28
N ASP A 35 13.80 19.66 -8.36
CA ASP A 35 14.08 20.91 -9.08
C ASP A 35 13.34 21.06 -10.43
N ILE A 36 12.42 20.16 -10.79
CA ILE A 36 11.66 20.28 -12.04
C ILE A 36 10.59 21.37 -11.89
N ALA A 37 10.85 22.55 -12.48
CA ALA A 37 9.84 23.58 -12.63
C ALA A 37 8.80 23.16 -13.69
N ASP A 38 7.53 23.13 -13.29
CA ASP A 38 6.38 22.82 -14.16
C ASP A 38 6.37 23.76 -15.38
N GLY A 39 6.43 23.20 -16.59
CA GLY A 39 6.54 23.94 -17.85
C GLY A 39 7.93 24.41 -18.28
N SER A 40 9.01 23.91 -17.66
CA SER A 40 10.40 24.13 -18.11
C SER A 40 10.81 23.19 -19.27
N ASP A 41 11.92 23.46 -19.95
CA ASP A 41 12.46 22.54 -20.98
C ASP A 41 12.81 21.15 -20.40
N GLU A 42 13.02 21.08 -19.08
CA GLU A 42 13.31 19.87 -18.30
C GLU A 42 12.04 19.08 -17.92
N ASP A 43 10.86 19.67 -18.13
CA ASP A 43 9.53 19.05 -18.08
C ASP A 43 9.19 18.29 -19.39
N SER A 44 10.13 18.26 -20.34
CA SER A 44 10.03 17.36 -21.51
C SER A 44 10.11 15.90 -21.05
N VAL A 45 9.10 15.12 -21.43
CA VAL A 45 9.02 13.66 -21.21
C VAL A 45 10.28 12.94 -21.67
N GLU A 46 10.89 13.40 -22.77
CA GLU A 46 12.08 12.77 -23.37
C GLU A 46 13.35 13.05 -22.56
N GLN A 47 13.53 14.28 -22.08
CA GLN A 47 14.67 14.63 -21.21
C GLN A 47 14.54 14.01 -19.82
N PHE A 48 13.32 13.99 -19.28
CA PHE A 48 13.02 13.31 -18.02
C PHE A 48 13.34 11.83 -18.10
N ALA A 49 12.85 11.13 -19.14
CA ALA A 49 13.15 9.72 -19.35
C ALA A 49 14.64 9.46 -19.52
N SER A 50 15.36 10.34 -20.22
CA SER A 50 16.81 10.22 -20.41
C SER A 50 17.57 10.36 -19.07
N LYS A 51 17.25 11.38 -18.27
CA LYS A 51 17.87 11.59 -16.94
C LYS A 51 17.58 10.40 -16.00
N MET A 52 16.35 9.86 -16.02
CA MET A 52 15.98 8.66 -15.25
C MET A 52 16.77 7.41 -15.67
N LEU A 53 17.13 7.29 -16.95
CA LEU A 53 17.90 6.17 -17.47
C LEU A 53 19.41 6.29 -17.22
N GLU A 54 19.95 7.51 -17.12
CA GLU A 54 21.38 7.73 -16.90
C GLU A 54 21.78 7.68 -15.42
N ASP A 55 20.85 8.02 -14.51
CA ASP A 55 21.10 8.08 -13.08
C ASP A 55 20.73 6.74 -12.39
N GLU A 56 21.74 6.03 -11.86
CA GLU A 56 21.53 4.75 -11.15
C GLU A 56 20.60 4.88 -9.94
N ARG A 57 20.65 6.01 -9.21
CA ARG A 57 19.77 6.27 -8.07
C ARG A 57 18.32 6.45 -8.55
N ALA A 58 18.12 7.09 -9.70
CA ALA A 58 16.79 7.22 -10.31
C ALA A 58 16.20 5.87 -10.74
N GLN A 59 17.03 4.99 -11.30
CA GLN A 59 16.61 3.63 -11.64
C GLN A 59 16.23 2.81 -10.39
N GLN A 60 17.01 2.93 -9.31
CA GLN A 60 16.74 2.25 -8.03
C GLN A 60 15.44 2.78 -7.40
N TYR A 61 15.26 4.10 -7.35
CA TYR A 61 14.05 4.74 -6.86
C TYR A 61 12.81 4.29 -7.65
N GLN A 62 12.88 4.29 -8.99
CA GLN A 62 11.80 3.83 -9.85
C GLN A 62 11.49 2.34 -9.65
N SER A 63 12.53 1.50 -9.49
CA SER A 63 12.36 0.07 -9.24
C SER A 63 11.63 -0.17 -7.92
N ALA A 64 12.01 0.57 -6.87
CA ALA A 64 11.36 0.49 -5.56
C ALA A 64 9.89 0.94 -5.61
N LEU A 65 9.56 1.99 -6.37
CA LEU A 65 8.17 2.46 -6.57
C LEU A 65 7.25 1.41 -7.19
N THR A 66 7.80 0.48 -7.98
CA THR A 66 7.02 -0.58 -8.64
C THR A 66 7.29 -1.97 -8.05
N SER A 67 7.98 -2.04 -6.91
CA SER A 67 8.46 -3.30 -6.35
C SER A 67 7.30 -4.17 -5.83
N THR A 68 7.23 -5.39 -6.36
CA THR A 68 6.37 -6.47 -5.85
C THR A 68 7.15 -7.43 -4.95
N ARG A 69 8.39 -7.06 -4.54
CA ARG A 69 9.18 -7.88 -3.62
C ARG A 69 8.58 -7.81 -2.22
N VAL A 70 8.51 -8.97 -1.58
CA VAL A 70 7.82 -9.18 -0.30
C VAL A 70 8.75 -9.80 0.73
N ILE A 71 8.39 -9.64 2.00
CA ILE A 71 9.03 -10.30 3.15
C ILE A 71 8.28 -11.60 3.43
N LYS A 72 8.91 -12.74 3.08
CA LYS A 72 8.27 -14.06 3.07
C LYS A 72 7.78 -14.52 4.44
N GLU A 73 8.42 -14.04 5.48
CA GLU A 73 8.14 -14.34 6.88
C GLU A 73 6.74 -13.90 7.33
N PHE A 74 6.12 -12.97 6.60
CA PHE A 74 4.76 -12.52 6.87
C PHE A 74 3.67 -13.44 6.30
N ASP A 75 3.98 -14.33 5.35
CA ASP A 75 2.96 -15.18 4.75
C ASP A 75 2.24 -16.04 5.81
N GLY A 76 0.90 -15.92 5.87
CA GLY A 76 0.05 -16.61 6.83
C GLY A 76 0.11 -16.08 8.27
N LYS A 77 0.73 -14.91 8.52
CA LYS A 77 0.80 -14.32 9.87
C LYS A 77 -0.49 -13.61 10.25
N ALA A 78 -0.89 -13.77 11.51
CA ALA A 78 -1.93 -12.94 12.12
C ALA A 78 -1.33 -11.57 12.47
N ILE A 79 -1.80 -10.52 11.79
CA ILE A 79 -1.29 -9.15 11.95
C ILE A 79 -2.39 -8.17 12.33
N ARG A 80 -1.98 -7.08 12.96
CA ARG A 80 -2.74 -5.85 13.14
C ARG A 80 -1.95 -4.72 12.51
N ILE A 81 -2.56 -3.97 11.60
CA ILE A 81 -1.89 -2.88 10.87
C ILE A 81 -2.81 -1.67 10.75
N PRO A 82 -2.33 -0.44 10.95
CA PRO A 82 -3.13 0.75 10.76
C PRO A 82 -3.13 1.15 9.29
N GLY A 83 -4.18 1.79 8.78
CA GLY A 83 -4.18 2.30 7.41
C GLY A 83 -5.48 2.97 7.01
N PHE A 84 -5.57 3.30 5.73
CA PHE A 84 -6.72 3.95 5.11
C PHE A 84 -7.34 3.02 4.05
N ILE A 85 -8.63 3.20 3.80
CA ILE A 85 -9.37 2.39 2.83
C ILE A 85 -9.43 3.13 1.48
N VAL A 86 -8.99 2.45 0.41
CA VAL A 86 -9.24 2.86 -0.98
C VAL A 86 -10.29 1.91 -1.57
N PRO A 87 -11.56 2.35 -1.72
CA PRO A 87 -12.63 1.48 -2.21
C PRO A 87 -12.41 1.02 -3.64
N LEU A 88 -12.63 -0.26 -3.91
CA LEU A 88 -12.62 -0.85 -5.25
C LEU A 88 -14.04 -1.26 -5.69
N GLU A 89 -14.80 -1.88 -4.79
CA GLU A 89 -16.17 -2.33 -5.05
C GLU A 89 -17.07 -2.10 -3.82
N GLN A 90 -18.36 -1.92 -4.08
CA GLN A 90 -19.40 -1.75 -3.08
C GLN A 90 -20.57 -2.69 -3.36
N ASN A 91 -21.26 -3.11 -2.31
CA ASN A 91 -22.52 -3.85 -2.42
C ASN A 91 -23.72 -2.91 -2.67
N ASP A 92 -24.91 -3.51 -2.84
CA ASP A 92 -26.17 -2.77 -3.06
C ASP A 92 -26.55 -1.84 -1.88
N GLU A 93 -26.00 -2.10 -0.69
CA GLU A 93 -26.18 -1.29 0.52
C GLU A 93 -25.13 -0.17 0.64
N GLN A 94 -24.33 0.06 -0.41
CA GLN A 94 -23.25 1.04 -0.47
C GLN A 94 -22.10 0.80 0.52
N GLN A 95 -21.99 -0.42 1.05
CA GLN A 95 -20.86 -0.81 1.90
C GLN A 95 -19.70 -1.28 1.03
N VAL A 96 -18.48 -0.90 1.39
CA VAL A 96 -17.27 -1.28 0.65
C VAL A 96 -16.91 -2.73 0.94
N THR A 97 -16.95 -3.59 -0.08
CA THR A 97 -16.69 -5.03 0.04
C THR A 97 -15.32 -5.43 -0.48
N THR A 98 -14.76 -4.65 -1.40
CA THR A 98 -13.44 -4.90 -1.97
C THR A 98 -12.66 -3.59 -1.90
N PHE A 99 -11.46 -3.62 -1.33
CA PHE A 99 -10.67 -2.41 -1.13
C PHE A 99 -9.17 -2.68 -1.01
N PHE A 100 -8.39 -1.63 -1.20
CA PHE A 100 -7.01 -1.60 -0.75
C PHE A 100 -6.90 -0.97 0.64
N VAL A 101 -5.99 -1.50 1.46
CA VAL A 101 -5.46 -0.81 2.64
C VAL A 101 -4.11 -0.21 2.30
N VAL A 102 -3.92 1.05 2.65
CA VAL A 102 -2.74 1.85 2.30
C VAL A 102 -2.22 2.62 3.53
N PRO A 103 -0.91 2.96 3.58
CA PRO A 103 -0.27 3.58 4.74
C PRO A 103 -0.63 5.05 4.99
N TYR A 104 -1.17 5.76 3.99
CA TYR A 104 -1.49 7.19 4.12
C TYR A 104 -2.74 7.58 3.34
N PHE A 105 -3.44 8.58 3.84
CA PHE A 105 -4.59 9.17 3.17
C PHE A 105 -4.21 9.79 1.82
N GLY A 106 -5.07 9.67 0.82
CA GLY A 106 -4.84 10.21 -0.52
C GLY A 106 -3.94 9.35 -1.40
N ALA A 107 -3.42 8.22 -0.88
CA ALA A 107 -2.81 7.18 -1.71
C ALA A 107 -3.76 6.79 -2.85
N CYS A 108 -3.20 6.63 -4.05
CA CYS A 108 -3.91 6.34 -5.30
C CYS A 108 -4.86 7.43 -5.83
N LEU A 109 -5.00 8.58 -5.13
CA LEU A 109 -5.78 9.73 -5.62
C LEU A 109 -4.89 10.84 -6.22
N HIS A 110 -3.63 10.92 -5.79
CA HIS A 110 -2.59 11.78 -6.37
C HIS A 110 -1.19 11.19 -6.12
N MET A 111 -0.19 11.72 -6.85
CA MET A 111 1.20 11.28 -7.01
C MET A 111 1.89 10.50 -5.87
N PRO A 112 2.86 9.67 -6.27
CA PRO A 112 2.66 8.38 -6.91
C PRO A 112 1.96 7.39 -5.94
N PRO A 113 1.28 6.35 -6.44
CA PRO A 113 0.70 5.33 -5.57
C PRO A 113 1.79 4.70 -4.69
N PRO A 114 1.45 4.20 -3.49
CA PRO A 114 2.39 3.40 -2.72
C PRO A 114 2.94 2.23 -3.57
N PRO A 115 4.18 1.79 -3.33
CA PRO A 115 4.68 0.57 -3.95
C PRO A 115 3.75 -0.62 -3.70
N PRO A 116 3.69 -1.63 -4.60
CA PRO A 116 2.82 -2.79 -4.40
C PRO A 116 3.03 -3.53 -3.08
N ASN A 117 4.25 -3.56 -2.55
CA ASN A 117 4.55 -4.12 -1.23
C ASN A 117 4.16 -3.20 -0.04
N GLN A 118 3.46 -2.10 -0.30
CA GLN A 118 2.86 -1.18 0.67
C GLN A 118 1.34 -1.04 0.44
N ILE A 119 0.73 -2.03 -0.20
CA ILE A 119 -0.71 -2.09 -0.44
C ILE A 119 -1.18 -3.50 -0.03
N LEU A 120 -2.27 -3.56 0.74
CA LEU A 120 -2.96 -4.82 1.04
C LEU A 120 -4.29 -4.87 0.28
N PHE A 121 -4.54 -5.95 -0.45
CA PHE A 121 -5.86 -6.22 -1.03
C PHE A 121 -6.76 -6.94 -0.03
N VAL A 122 -8.01 -6.48 0.09
CA VAL A 122 -9.01 -7.05 1.00
C VAL A 122 -10.32 -7.28 0.26
N GLU A 123 -10.86 -8.49 0.42
CA GLU A 123 -12.26 -8.82 0.17
C GLU A 123 -12.93 -9.08 1.52
N TYR A 124 -14.00 -8.32 1.81
CA TYR A 124 -14.76 -8.39 3.04
C TYR A 124 -16.26 -8.34 2.75
N ASN A 125 -16.86 -9.52 2.65
CA ASN A 125 -18.26 -9.70 2.23
C ASN A 125 -19.28 -9.02 3.15
N GLU A 126 -18.95 -8.81 4.42
CA GLU A 126 -19.81 -8.09 5.37
C GLU A 126 -19.91 -6.59 5.04
N GLY A 127 -18.95 -6.07 4.29
CA GLY A 127 -18.89 -4.67 3.89
C GLY A 127 -18.40 -3.75 5.02
N VAL A 128 -17.77 -2.65 4.63
CA VAL A 128 -17.41 -1.55 5.55
C VAL A 128 -18.25 -0.34 5.21
N ALA A 129 -19.00 0.16 6.19
CA ALA A 129 -19.68 1.45 6.07
C ALA A 129 -18.63 2.56 6.28
N LEU A 130 -18.18 3.16 5.18
CA LEU A 130 -17.25 4.28 5.23
C LEU A 130 -18.02 5.59 5.42
N GLU A 131 -17.81 6.23 6.57
CA GLU A 131 -18.32 7.59 6.80
C GLU A 131 -17.42 8.63 6.13
N ASN A 132 -16.10 8.52 6.31
CA ASN A 132 -15.13 9.39 5.65
C ASN A 132 -13.95 8.60 5.08
N LEU A 133 -13.49 8.99 3.90
CA LEU A 133 -12.30 8.38 3.26
C LEU A 133 -10.97 8.78 3.93
N TYR A 134 -10.99 9.82 4.77
CA TYR A 134 -9.81 10.30 5.51
C TYR A 134 -9.68 9.69 6.90
N ASP A 135 -10.61 8.84 7.31
CA ASP A 135 -10.52 8.15 8.59
C ASP A 135 -9.49 7.01 8.49
N ALA A 136 -8.65 6.90 9.51
CA ALA A 136 -7.74 5.77 9.67
C ALA A 136 -8.44 4.63 10.40
N TYR A 137 -8.03 3.40 10.11
CA TYR A 137 -8.59 2.18 10.68
C TYR A 137 -7.48 1.24 11.13
N TRP A 138 -7.78 0.42 12.12
CA TRP A 138 -7.04 -0.79 12.44
C TRP A 138 -7.62 -1.97 11.68
N PHE A 139 -6.75 -2.74 11.04
CA PHE A 139 -7.10 -3.97 10.33
C PHE A 139 -6.43 -5.15 11.03
N GLU A 140 -7.23 -6.09 11.52
CA GLU A 140 -6.79 -7.34 12.11
C GLU A 140 -7.15 -8.49 11.19
N GLY A 141 -6.19 -9.34 10.86
CA GLY A 141 -6.42 -10.42 9.93
C GLY A 141 -5.21 -11.31 9.71
N THR A 142 -5.29 -12.17 8.70
CA THR A 142 -4.17 -13.01 8.25
C THR A 142 -3.61 -12.45 6.94
N ILE A 143 -2.37 -11.99 6.96
CA ILE A 143 -1.70 -11.48 5.75
C ILE A 143 -1.22 -12.66 4.89
N ASN A 144 -1.39 -12.55 3.58
CA ASN A 144 -0.91 -13.53 2.61
C ASN A 144 -0.13 -12.82 1.51
N ILE A 145 0.82 -13.53 0.91
CA ILE A 145 1.53 -13.07 -0.27
C ILE A 145 0.69 -13.42 -1.50
N ALA A 146 0.05 -12.41 -2.08
CA ALA A 146 -0.79 -12.56 -3.26
C ALA A 146 -0.77 -11.25 -4.04
N ASN A 147 -0.42 -11.34 -5.32
CA ASN A 147 -0.52 -10.19 -6.21
C ASN A 147 -1.97 -9.97 -6.62
N HIS A 148 -2.44 -8.73 -6.49
CA HIS A 148 -3.73 -8.31 -7.02
C HIS A 148 -3.57 -7.05 -7.85
N GLU A 149 -4.18 -7.03 -9.03
CA GLU A 149 -4.15 -5.87 -9.94
C GLU A 149 -5.54 -5.26 -10.03
N SER A 150 -5.62 -3.93 -9.96
CA SER A 150 -6.83 -3.16 -10.22
C SER A 150 -6.49 -1.90 -11.03
N ALA A 151 -7.50 -1.18 -11.48
CA ALA A 151 -7.31 0.09 -12.17
C ALA A 151 -6.64 1.17 -11.28
N LEU A 152 -6.73 1.02 -9.96
CA LEU A 152 -6.18 1.99 -8.99
C LEU A 152 -4.78 1.63 -8.49
N GLY A 153 -4.28 0.42 -8.80
CA GLY A 153 -2.95 -0.01 -8.38
C GLY A 153 -2.76 -1.52 -8.33
N THR A 154 -1.58 -1.92 -7.91
CA THR A 154 -1.19 -3.32 -7.73
C THR A 154 -0.81 -3.53 -6.28
N SER A 155 -1.29 -4.58 -5.64
CA SER A 155 -0.81 -5.02 -4.33
C SER A 155 0.04 -6.27 -4.47
N ALA A 156 1.04 -6.43 -3.59
CA ALA A 156 1.82 -7.67 -3.46
C ALA A 156 1.38 -8.54 -2.27
N TYR A 157 0.49 -7.99 -1.44
CA TYR A 157 -0.10 -8.66 -0.29
C TYR A 157 -1.62 -8.61 -0.36
N SER A 158 -2.25 -9.59 0.28
CA SER A 158 -3.67 -9.55 0.64
C SER A 158 -3.83 -9.76 2.14
N LEU A 159 -4.96 -9.31 2.68
CA LEU A 159 -5.31 -9.53 4.07
C LEU A 159 -6.67 -10.22 4.13
N GLN A 160 -6.68 -11.46 4.63
CA GLN A 160 -7.92 -12.11 5.06
C GLN A 160 -8.35 -11.42 6.35
N LEU A 161 -9.27 -10.47 6.21
CA LEU A 161 -9.70 -9.59 7.28
C LEU A 161 -10.61 -10.34 8.26
N ASP A 162 -10.28 -10.24 9.55
CA ASP A 162 -11.10 -10.74 10.65
C ASP A 162 -11.86 -9.60 11.32
N THR A 163 -11.25 -8.41 11.45
CA THR A 163 -11.86 -7.25 12.10
C THR A 163 -11.29 -5.95 11.54
N VAL A 164 -12.15 -4.96 11.33
CA VAL A 164 -11.79 -3.58 11.04
C VAL A 164 -12.42 -2.66 12.08
N THR A 165 -11.63 -1.76 12.65
CA THR A 165 -12.11 -0.80 13.67
C THR A 165 -11.55 0.58 13.38
N LEU A 166 -12.31 1.62 13.72
CA LEU A 166 -11.82 2.99 13.60
C LEU A 166 -10.56 3.16 14.45
N TYR A 167 -9.57 3.88 13.92
CA TYR A 167 -8.41 4.26 14.70
C TYR A 167 -8.82 5.35 15.70
N GLU A 168 -8.79 5.03 16.99
CA GLU A 168 -8.93 5.99 18.09
C GLU A 168 -7.53 6.23 18.70
N GLU A 169 -7.18 7.50 18.93
CA GLU A 169 -5.94 7.90 19.63
C GLU A 169 -5.87 7.40 21.09
#